data_AF-A0A2D7ZC70-F1
#
_entry.id   AF-A0A2D7ZC70-F1
#
_cell.length_a   1.000
_cell.length_b   1.000
_cell.length_c   1.000
_cell.angle_alpha   90.00
_cell.angle_beta   90.00
_cell.angle_gamma   90.00
#
_symmetry.space_group_name_H-M   'P 1'
#
loop_
_entity.id
_entity.type
_entity.pdbx_description
1 polymer ?
#
loop_
_entity_poly.entity_id
_entity_poly.type
_entity_poly.pdbx_seq_one_letter_code
_entity_poly.pdbx_strand_id
1 'polypeptide(L)'
;MVHKRKNVLLIVPHMPAFDSCIPLMIRLHKRGNVDVKIIVSQRLIKIDARVEQTLKASGVPYVVKSLFGVELFSWLQIARTDGILTHSDPIAYGGKFRPRDYFIKMFKKNVIF
;
A
#
# COMPACT_ATOMS: atom_id res chain seq x y z
N MET A 1 15.57 22.98 9.79
CA MET A 1 14.81 22.78 8.54
C MET A 1 13.81 21.66 8.74
N VAL A 2 12.51 21.94 8.76
CA VAL A 2 11.48 20.89 8.78
C VAL A 2 11.39 20.34 7.35
N HIS A 3 12.03 19.19 7.08
CA HIS A 3 11.84 18.51 5.81
C HIS A 3 10.36 18.11 5.68
N LYS A 4 9.75 18.44 4.54
CA LYS A 4 8.37 18.04 4.24
C LYS A 4 8.30 16.52 4.27
N ARG A 5 7.49 15.96 5.17
CA ARG A 5 7.30 14.51 5.28
C ARG A 5 6.77 13.96 3.97
N LYS A 6 7.34 12.83 3.54
CA LYS A 6 6.96 12.14 2.31
C LYS A 6 5.85 11.14 2.61
N ASN A 7 4.89 11.04 1.71
CA ASN A 7 3.75 10.13 1.83
C ASN A 7 4.03 8.82 1.07
N VAL A 8 4.09 7.71 1.81
CA VAL A 8 4.28 6.36 1.26
C VAL A 8 2.98 5.58 1.34
N LEU A 9 2.55 5.04 0.21
CA LEU A 9 1.36 4.20 0.10
C LEU A 9 1.73 2.74 -0.08
N LEU A 10 1.04 1.86 0.66
CA LEU A 10 1.04 0.42 0.43
C LEU A 10 -0.39 -0.04 0.11
N ILE A 11 -0.55 -0.79 -0.97
CA ILE A 11 -1.80 -1.47 -1.32
C ILE A 11 -1.60 -2.98 -1.12
N VAL A 12 -2.42 -3.59 -0.27
CA VAL A 12 -2.30 -5.01 0.12
C VAL A 12 -3.49 -5.80 -0.42
N PRO A 13 -3.36 -6.44 -1.59
CA PRO A 13 -4.46 -7.17 -2.22
C PRO A 13 -4.51 -8.66 -1.83
N HIS A 14 -3.47 -9.21 -1.20
CA HIS A 14 -3.31 -10.64 -0.89
C HIS A 14 -2.29 -10.86 0.22
N MET A 15 -2.28 -12.06 0.82
CA MET A 15 -1.44 -12.42 1.97
C MET A 15 0.07 -12.27 1.73
N PRO A 16 0.65 -12.66 0.57
CA PRO A 16 2.09 -12.45 0.36
C PRO A 16 2.52 -11.00 0.52
N ALA A 17 1.74 -10.06 -0.03
CA ALA A 17 1.99 -8.62 0.15
C ALA A 17 1.77 -8.14 1.59
N PHE A 18 0.92 -8.82 2.36
CA PHE A 18 0.76 -8.54 3.78
C PHE A 18 2.04 -8.94 4.52
N ASP A 19 2.47 -10.19 4.35
CA ASP A 19 3.61 -10.76 5.09
C ASP A 19 4.92 -10.03 4.79
N SER A 20 5.15 -9.60 3.55
CA SER A 20 6.39 -8.92 3.18
C SER A 20 6.39 -7.42 3.49
N CYS A 21 5.31 -6.70 3.15
CA CYS A 21 5.34 -5.23 3.15
C CYS A 21 4.86 -4.60 4.46
N ILE A 22 3.99 -5.27 5.23
CA ILE A 22 3.44 -4.70 6.47
C ILE A 22 4.53 -4.45 7.53
N PRO A 23 5.47 -5.39 7.80
CA PRO A 23 6.54 -5.14 8.76
C PRO A 23 7.38 -3.90 8.41
N LEU A 24 7.58 -3.63 7.11
CA LEU A 24 8.30 -2.45 6.62
C LEU A 24 7.51 -1.18 6.91
N MET A 25 6.21 -1.16 6.60
CA MET A 25 5.35 0.00 6.87
C MET A 25 5.25 0.32 8.37
N ILE A 26 5.18 -0.70 9.22
CA ILE A 26 5.19 -0.53 10.69
C ILE A 26 6.50 0.11 11.15
N ARG A 27 7.66 -0.36 10.65
CA ARG A 27 8.95 0.24 11.00
C ARG A 27 9.09 1.68 10.50
N LEU A 28 8.63 1.96 9.28
CA LEU A 28 8.62 3.31 8.71
C LEU A 28 7.75 4.27 9.53
N HIS A 29 6.57 3.81 9.95
CA HIS A 29 5.67 4.57 10.82
C HIS A 29 6.36 4.93 12.15
N LYS A 30 6.96 3.94 12.82
CA LYS A 30 7.64 4.13 14.11
C LYS A 30 8.82 5.11 14.04
N ARG A 31 9.50 5.18 12.90
CA ARG A 31 10.60 6.14 12.69
C ARG A 31 10.12 7.60 12.58
N GLY A 32 8.86 7.84 12.22
CA GLY A 32 8.27 9.19 12.18
C GLY A 32 8.77 10.11 11.05
N ASN A 33 9.67 9.66 10.19
CA ASN A 33 10.24 10.49 9.10
C ASN A 33 9.35 10.55 7.85
N VAL A 34 8.46 9.58 7.70
CA VAL A 34 7.52 9.47 6.57
C VAL A 34 6.12 9.27 7.08
N ASP A 35 5.15 9.72 6.31
CA ASP A 35 3.74 9.46 6.53
C ASP A 35 3.37 8.22 5.73
N VAL A 36 2.93 7.18 6.43
CA VAL A 36 2.55 5.92 5.80
C VAL A 36 1.05 5.84 5.68
N LYS A 37 0.57 5.19 4.62
CA LYS A 37 -0.83 4.83 4.45
C LYS A 37 -0.94 3.43 3.90
N ILE A 38 -1.79 2.63 4.53
CA ILE A 38 -2.05 1.26 4.09
C ILE A 38 -3.48 1.14 3.57
N ILE A 39 -3.66 0.51 2.43
CA ILE A 39 -4.97 0.12 1.90
C ILE A 39 -5.02 -1.39 1.86
N VAL A 40 -5.96 -1.98 2.58
CA VAL A 40 -6.14 -3.44 2.68
C VAL A 40 -7.47 -3.84 2.05
N SER A 41 -7.47 -4.94 1.30
CA SER A 41 -8.71 -5.45 0.74
C SER A 41 -9.61 -6.05 1.84
N GLN A 42 -10.91 -5.75 1.79
CA GLN A 42 -11.89 -6.29 2.73
C GLN A 42 -11.94 -7.82 2.71
N ARG A 43 -11.73 -8.43 1.54
CA ARG A 43 -11.65 -9.88 1.38
C ARG A 43 -10.52 -10.48 2.21
N LEU A 44 -9.37 -9.81 2.27
CA LEU A 44 -8.20 -10.30 3.01
C LEU A 44 -8.46 -10.35 4.52
N ILE A 45 -9.11 -9.32 5.06
CA ILE A 45 -9.51 -9.28 6.48
C ILE A 45 -10.50 -10.41 6.82
N LYS A 46 -11.44 -10.71 5.91
CA LYS A 46 -12.40 -11.80 6.11
C LYS A 46 -11.76 -13.18 6.07
N ILE A 47 -10.67 -13.35 5.31
CA ILE A 47 -9.99 -14.64 5.17
C ILE A 47 -9.08 -14.92 6.37
N ASP A 48 -8.41 -13.89 6.89
CA ASP A 48 -7.43 -14.05 7.97
C ASP A 48 -7.53 -12.92 9.00
N ALA A 49 -8.01 -13.27 10.20
CA ALA A 49 -8.15 -12.34 11.31
C ALA A 49 -6.83 -11.72 11.76
N ARG A 50 -5.69 -12.38 11.50
CA ARG A 50 -4.35 -11.85 11.85
C ARG A 50 -4.08 -10.53 11.15
N VAL A 51 -4.66 -10.30 9.98
CA VAL A 51 -4.48 -9.08 9.19
C VAL A 51 -4.98 -7.86 9.96
N GLU A 52 -6.23 -7.93 10.44
CA GLU A 52 -6.83 -6.85 11.19
C GLU A 52 -6.21 -6.69 12.58
N GLN A 53 -5.93 -7.81 13.27
CA GLN A 53 -5.28 -7.78 14.58
C GLN A 53 -3.91 -7.10 14.52
N THR A 54 -3.09 -7.47 13.53
CA THR A 54 -1.74 -6.88 13.35
C THR A 54 -1.84 -5.39 13.04
N LEU A 55 -2.74 -4.98 12.14
CA LEU A 55 -2.91 -3.57 11.79
C LEU A 55 -3.36 -2.75 12.99
N LYS A 56 -4.37 -3.22 13.75
CA LYS A 56 -4.84 -2.56 14.97
C LYS A 56 -3.74 -2.45 16.02
N ALA A 57 -3.02 -3.54 16.29
CA ALA A 57 -1.94 -3.57 17.27
C ALA A 57 -0.75 -2.66 16.87
N SER A 58 -0.53 -2.45 15.57
CA SER A 58 0.58 -1.63 15.08
C SER A 58 0.39 -0.13 15.21
N GLY A 59 -0.85 0.34 15.34
CA GLY A 59 -1.20 1.77 15.32
C GLY A 59 -1.03 2.44 13.95
N VAL A 60 -0.62 1.71 12.92
CA VAL A 60 -0.40 2.28 11.58
C VAL A 60 -1.75 2.64 10.94
N PRO A 61 -1.90 3.85 10.36
CA PRO A 61 -3.13 4.23 9.67
C PRO A 61 -3.39 3.32 8.46
N TYR A 62 -4.55 2.67 8.48
CA TYR A 62 -5.01 1.79 7.39
C TYR A 62 -6.47 2.07 7.01
N VAL A 63 -6.81 1.76 5.76
CA VAL A 63 -8.18 1.84 5.25
C VAL A 63 -8.55 0.50 4.62
N VAL A 64 -9.75 0.03 4.93
CA VAL A 64 -10.33 -1.17 4.33
C VAL A 64 -11.17 -0.78 3.12
N LYS A 65 -10.92 -1.43 1.98
CA LYS A 65 -11.69 -1.21 0.74
C LYS A 65 -12.04 -2.54 0.07
N SER A 66 -13.15 -2.61 -0.66
CA SER A 66 -13.44 -3.75 -1.54
C SER A 66 -12.38 -3.84 -2.66
N LEU A 67 -12.23 -4.99 -3.31
CA LEU A 67 -11.23 -5.16 -4.38
C LEU A 67 -11.45 -4.15 -5.52
N PHE A 68 -12.71 -3.97 -5.92
CA PHE A 68 -13.14 -2.92 -6.84
C PHE A 68 -12.87 -1.52 -6.29
N GLY A 69 -13.11 -1.27 -5.01
CA GLY A 69 -12.82 0.01 -4.37
C GLY A 69 -11.32 0.32 -4.32
N VAL A 70 -10.48 -0.69 -4.11
CA VAL A 70 -9.03 -0.57 -4.21
C VAL A 70 -8.65 -0.18 -5.63
N GLU A 71 -9.18 -0.87 -6.65
CA GLU A 71 -8.83 -0.59 -8.05
C GLU A 71 -9.34 0.78 -8.50
N LEU A 72 -10.61 1.10 -8.28
CA LEU A 72 -11.25 2.33 -8.76
C LEU A 72 -10.79 3.59 -8.02
N PHE A 73 -10.54 3.52 -6.70
CA PHE A 73 -10.10 4.68 -5.92
C PHE A 73 -8.58 4.74 -5.72
N SER A 74 -7.83 3.71 -6.16
CA SER A 74 -6.36 3.76 -6.08
C SER A 74 -5.78 4.95 -6.81
N TRP A 75 -6.32 5.34 -7.97
CA TRP A 75 -5.77 6.44 -8.79
C TRP A 75 -5.59 7.77 -8.02
N LEU A 76 -6.61 8.24 -7.30
CA LEU A 76 -6.55 9.47 -6.50
C LEU A 76 -5.54 9.36 -5.35
N GLN A 77 -5.44 8.17 -4.74
CA GLN A 77 -4.49 7.92 -3.66
C GLN A 77 -3.05 7.88 -4.19
N ILE A 78 -2.84 7.15 -5.29
CA ILE A 78 -1.57 7.05 -6.04
C ILE A 78 -1.10 8.43 -6.47
N ALA A 79 -1.99 9.25 -7.02
CA ALA A 79 -1.67 10.61 -7.47
C ALA A 79 -1.15 11.50 -6.33
N ARG A 80 -1.69 11.36 -5.12
CA ARG A 80 -1.34 12.18 -3.94
C ARG A 80 -0.13 11.67 -3.15
N THR A 81 0.39 10.49 -3.47
CA THR A 81 1.51 9.89 -2.73
C THR A 81 2.85 10.18 -3.41
N ASP A 82 3.92 10.29 -2.62
CA ASP A 82 5.28 10.52 -3.12
C ASP A 82 5.97 9.23 -3.54
N GLY A 83 5.62 8.11 -2.88
CA GLY A 83 6.17 6.79 -3.14
C GLY A 83 5.17 5.68 -2.88
N ILE A 84 5.36 4.56 -3.57
CA ILE A 84 4.50 3.40 -3.47
C ILE A 84 5.37 2.19 -3.15
N LEU A 85 5.06 1.53 -2.04
CA LEU A 85 5.66 0.25 -1.68
C LEU A 85 4.81 -0.86 -2.31
N THR A 86 5.46 -1.75 -3.06
CA THR A 86 4.78 -2.91 -3.66
C THR A 86 5.57 -4.17 -3.38
N HIS A 87 4.86 -5.28 -3.12
CA HIS A 87 5.48 -6.60 -2.95
C HIS A 87 6.22 -7.07 -4.21
N SER A 88 5.76 -6.64 -5.38
CA SER A 88 6.27 -7.10 -6.66
C SER A 88 6.41 -5.94 -7.63
N ASP A 89 7.29 -6.10 -8.62
CA ASP A 89 7.46 -5.11 -9.68
C ASP A 89 6.26 -5.07 -10.64
N PRO A 90 5.47 -3.98 -10.65
CA PRO A 90 4.38 -3.81 -11.61
C PRO A 90 4.88 -3.61 -13.06
N ILE A 91 6.17 -3.36 -13.26
CA ILE A 91 6.82 -3.28 -14.56
C ILE A 91 7.19 -4.69 -15.05
N ALA A 92 7.76 -5.54 -14.18
CA ALA A 92 8.17 -6.91 -14.53
C ALA A 92 7.02 -7.95 -14.63
N TYR A 93 5.83 -7.67 -14.06
CA TYR A 93 4.65 -8.54 -14.17
C TYR A 93 4.01 -8.48 -15.58
N GLY A 94 4.69 -9.04 -16.58
CA GLY A 94 4.36 -8.98 -18.02
C GLY A 94 3.09 -9.72 -18.49
N GLY A 95 2.02 -9.81 -17.69
CA GLY A 95 0.78 -10.48 -18.17
C GLY A 95 -0.46 -10.41 -17.30
N LYS A 96 -0.38 -10.02 -16.02
CA LYS A 96 -1.55 -9.83 -15.13
C LYS A 96 -1.74 -8.35 -14.82
N PHE A 97 -2.07 -7.58 -15.85
CA PHE A 97 -2.28 -6.14 -15.75
C PHE A 97 -3.43 -5.82 -14.79
N ARG A 98 -3.15 -5.03 -13.74
CA ARG A 98 -4.20 -4.46 -12.88
C ARG A 98 -4.34 -2.97 -13.15
N PRO A 99 -5.56 -2.40 -13.11
CA PRO A 99 -5.78 -0.97 -13.33
C PRO A 99 -4.89 -0.06 -12.48
N ARG A 100 -4.57 -0.44 -11.24
CA ARG A 100 -3.66 0.33 -10.38
C ARG A 100 -2.25 0.48 -10.97
N ASP A 101 -1.74 -0.55 -11.63
CA ASP A 101 -0.36 -0.60 -12.14
C ASP A 101 -0.21 0.37 -13.32
N TYR A 102 -1.29 0.52 -14.10
CA TYR A 102 -1.41 1.57 -15.11
C TYR A 102 -1.28 2.97 -14.52
N PHE A 103 -1.98 3.25 -13.42
CA PHE A 103 -1.92 4.56 -12.78
C PHE A 103 -0.53 4.83 -12.18
N ILE A 104 0.12 3.83 -11.59
CA ILE A 104 1.50 3.96 -11.09
C ILE A 104 2.44 4.37 -12.22
N LYS A 105 2.34 3.71 -13.38
CA LYS A 105 3.13 4.04 -14.59
C LYS A 105 2.78 5.42 -15.14
N MET A 106 1.48 5.71 -15.31
CA MET A 106 0.99 7.00 -15.83
C MET A 106 1.47 8.18 -14.99
N PHE A 107 1.39 8.06 -13.67
CA PHE A 107 1.81 9.12 -12.74
C PHE A 107 3.33 9.13 -12.46
N LYS A 108 4.11 8.24 -13.11
CA LYS A 108 5.57 8.10 -12.94
C LYS A 108 5.99 8.08 -11.46
N LYS A 109 5.26 7.33 -10.64
CA LYS A 109 5.51 7.30 -9.18
C LYS A 109 6.76 6.52 -8.85
N ASN A 110 7.45 6.93 -7.79
CA ASN A 110 8.58 6.19 -7.25
C ASN A 110 8.05 4.89 -6.64
N VAL A 111 8.46 3.76 -7.22
CA VAL A 111 8.08 2.43 -6.73
C VAL A 111 9.25 1.85 -5.93
N ILE A 112 8.95 1.30 -4.77
CA ILE A 112 9.89 0.65 -3.86
C ILE A 112 9.52 -0.82 -3.81
N PHE A 113 10.51 -1.70 -4.03
CA PHE A 113 10.39 -3.16 -4.00
C PHE A 113 11.11 -3.74 -2.79
#